data_AF-D0I7F1-F1
#
_entry.id   AF-D0I7F1-F1
#
_cell.length_a   1.000
_cell.length_b   1.000
_cell.length_c   1.000
_cell.angle_alpha   90.00
_cell.angle_beta   90.00
_cell.angle_gamma   90.00
#
_symmetry.space_group_name_H-M   'P 1'
#
loop_
_entity.id
_entity.type
_entity.pdbx_description
1 polymer ?
#
loop_
_entity_poly.entity_id
_entity_poly.type
_entity_poly.pdbx_seq_one_letter_code
_entity_poly.pdbx_strand_id
1 'polypeptide(L)'
;MNANAFIVQRKLTLITPLSKELETALYEHGILKLKQCGNQLILTYDASQHSLTSILSAVEMPLTDSLWQRALRKLYAFKDQNIADGARHEPHCCNKIQTPRRE
;
A
#
# COMPACT_ATOMS: atom_id res chain seq x y z
N MET A 1 -4.21 4.11 18.97
CA MET A 1 -3.97 4.26 17.52
C MET A 1 -4.99 3.41 16.78
N ASN A 2 -5.70 3.96 15.79
CA ASN A 2 -6.66 3.19 14.98
C ASN A 2 -5.88 2.21 14.10
N ALA A 3 -5.99 0.90 14.36
CA ALA A 3 -5.28 -0.14 13.63
C ALA A 3 -5.54 -0.13 12.11
N ASN A 4 -6.62 0.51 11.66
CA ASN A 4 -7.00 0.60 10.25
C ASN A 4 -6.58 1.91 9.56
N ALA A 5 -5.94 2.85 10.26
CA ALA A 5 -5.68 4.19 9.72
C ALA A 5 -4.75 4.21 8.49
N PHE A 6 -3.93 3.17 8.32
CA PHE A 6 -2.92 3.07 7.26
C PHE A 6 -3.16 1.90 6.30
N ILE A 7 -4.29 1.19 6.43
CA ILE A 7 -4.64 0.11 5.51
C ILE A 7 -5.06 0.72 4.17
N VAL A 8 -4.38 0.30 3.10
CA VAL A 8 -4.64 0.75 1.74
C VAL A 8 -5.04 -0.40 0.84
N GLN A 9 -5.77 -0.06 -0.23
CA GLN A 9 -6.02 -0.96 -1.34
C GLN A 9 -5.36 -0.44 -2.61
N ARG A 10 -4.70 -1.34 -3.33
CA ARG A 10 -4.04 -1.04 -4.61
C ARG A 10 -4.53 -2.01 -5.67
N LYS A 11 -4.80 -1.46 -6.85
CA LYS A 11 -5.27 -2.21 -8.00
C LYS A 11 -4.16 -2.30 -9.03
N LEU A 12 -3.83 -3.52 -9.41
CA LEU A 12 -2.83 -3.85 -10.42
C LEU A 12 -3.47 -4.64 -11.55
N THR A 13 -2.81 -4.63 -12.71
CA THR A 13 -3.21 -5.45 -13.86
C THR A 13 -2.14 -6.49 -14.14
N LEU A 14 -2.56 -7.75 -14.12
CA LEU A 14 -1.74 -8.91 -14.40
C LEU A 14 -1.73 -9.23 -15.90
N ILE A 15 -0.62 -9.78 -16.38
CA ILE A 15 -0.49 -10.36 -17.72
C ILE A 15 -1.05 -11.79 -17.70
N THR A 16 -0.77 -12.54 -16.65
CA THR A 16 -1.22 -13.92 -16.44
C THR A 16 -1.92 -14.07 -15.09
N PRO A 17 -2.79 -15.07 -14.92
CA PRO A 17 -3.39 -15.35 -13.62
C PRO A 17 -2.34 -15.56 -12.53
N LEU A 18 -2.66 -15.15 -11.30
CA LEU A 18 -1.77 -15.34 -10.16
C LEU A 18 -1.66 -16.83 -9.82
N SER A 19 -0.45 -17.34 -9.64
CA SER A 19 -0.23 -18.69 -9.15
C SER A 19 -0.43 -18.76 -7.63
N LYS A 20 -0.71 -19.95 -7.10
CA LYS A 20 -0.88 -20.14 -5.64
C LYS A 20 0.41 -19.85 -4.87
N GLU A 21 1.55 -20.18 -5.46
CA GLU A 21 2.87 -19.95 -4.87
C GLU A 21 3.12 -18.44 -4.71
N LEU A 22 2.78 -17.64 -5.72
CA LEU A 22 2.87 -16.18 -5.64
C LEU A 22 1.87 -15.59 -4.64
N GLU A 23 0.67 -16.14 -4.58
CA GLU A 23 -0.32 -15.74 -3.57
C GLU A 23 0.21 -15.96 -2.15
N THR A 24 0.79 -17.13 -1.86
CA THR A 24 1.43 -17.41 -0.56
C THR A 24 2.57 -16.44 -0.27
N ALA A 25 3.47 -16.22 -1.24
CA ALA A 25 4.59 -15.30 -1.06
C ALA A 25 4.12 -13.86 -0.80
N LEU A 26 3.02 -13.41 -1.41
CA LEU A 26 2.44 -12.10 -1.15
C LEU A 26 1.96 -11.95 0.30
N TYR A 27 1.32 -12.98 0.88
CA TYR A 27 0.92 -12.96 2.29
C TYR A 27 2.13 -12.90 3.23
N GLU A 28 3.21 -13.62 2.91
CA GLU A 28 4.47 -13.57 3.69
C GLU A 28 5.12 -12.18 3.69
N HIS A 29 4.85 -11.36 2.67
CA HIS A 29 5.38 -10.01 2.51
C HIS A 29 4.40 -8.91 2.94
N GLY A 30 3.44 -9.23 3.81
CA GLY A 30 2.60 -8.23 4.49
C GLY A 30 1.30 -7.87 3.76
N ILE A 31 0.92 -8.62 2.72
CA ILE A 31 -0.45 -8.53 2.17
C ILE A 31 -1.43 -9.11 3.19
N LEU A 32 -2.50 -8.37 3.48
CA LEU A 32 -3.57 -8.75 4.40
C LEU A 32 -4.76 -9.39 3.68
N LYS A 33 -5.07 -8.90 2.47
CA LYS A 33 -6.16 -9.43 1.64
C LYS A 33 -5.80 -9.34 0.18
N LEU A 34 -6.15 -10.38 -0.56
CA LEU A 34 -5.97 -10.48 -1.99
C LEU A 34 -7.30 -10.79 -2.68
N LYS A 35 -7.58 -10.14 -3.81
CA LYS A 35 -8.72 -10.45 -4.66
C LYS A 35 -8.32 -10.33 -6.12
N GLN A 36 -8.49 -11.41 -6.88
CA GLN A 36 -8.34 -11.39 -8.33
C GLN A 36 -9.72 -11.39 -9.01
N CYS A 37 -9.88 -10.56 -10.04
CA CYS A 37 -11.06 -10.54 -10.92
C CYS A 37 -10.59 -10.40 -12.37
N GLY A 38 -10.60 -11.50 -13.11
CA GLY A 38 -9.94 -11.58 -14.43
C GLY A 38 -8.46 -11.23 -14.31
N ASN A 39 -8.02 -10.22 -15.06
CA ASN A 39 -6.64 -9.74 -15.06
C ASN A 39 -6.39 -8.65 -14.00
N GLN A 40 -7.37 -8.31 -13.17
CA GLN A 40 -7.21 -7.30 -12.13
C GLN A 40 -6.89 -7.96 -10.80
N LEU A 41 -5.82 -7.50 -10.17
CA LEU A 41 -5.41 -7.91 -8.83
C LEU A 41 -5.60 -6.74 -7.87
N ILE A 42 -6.31 -6.98 -6.77
CA ILE A 42 -6.52 -6.02 -5.70
C ILE A 42 -5.77 -6.53 -4.48
N LEU A 43 -4.84 -5.70 -4.00
CA LEU A 43 -3.99 -5.97 -2.84
C LEU A 43 -4.39 -5.04 -1.70
N THR A 44 -4.53 -5.58 -0.50
CA THR A 44 -4.76 -4.82 0.74
C THR A 44 -3.59 -5.02 1.68
N TYR A 45 -2.97 -3.96 2.17
CA TYR A 45 -1.82 -4.02 3.10
C TYR A 45 -1.73 -2.75 3.94
N ASP A 46 -0.90 -2.77 4.99
CA ASP A 46 -0.59 -1.62 5.83
C ASP A 46 0.55 -0.80 5.21
N ALA A 47 0.23 0.39 4.70
CA ALA A 47 1.20 1.28 4.05
C ALA A 47 2.16 2.00 5.03
N SER A 48 1.93 1.90 6.34
CA SER A 48 2.88 2.40 7.34
C SER A 48 4.08 1.48 7.53
N GLN A 49 3.91 0.18 7.22
CA GLN A 49 4.93 -0.86 7.40
C GLN A 49 5.53 -1.33 6.07
N HIS A 50 4.70 -1.44 5.03
CA HIS A 50 5.10 -1.94 3.72
C HIS A 50 4.77 -0.94 2.62
N SER A 51 5.61 -0.90 1.58
CA SER A 51 5.30 -0.16 0.36
C SER A 51 4.93 -1.12 -0.76
N LEU A 52 4.12 -0.67 -1.72
CA LEU A 52 3.85 -1.46 -2.91
C LEU A 52 5.15 -1.88 -3.61
N THR A 53 6.12 -0.97 -3.69
CA THR A 53 7.39 -1.23 -4.36
C THR A 53 8.19 -2.32 -3.65
N SER A 54 8.26 -2.31 -2.32
CA SER A 54 8.99 -3.35 -1.55
C SER A 54 8.34 -4.73 -1.70
N ILE A 55 7.00 -4.78 -1.74
CA ILE A 55 6.27 -6.03 -1.95
C ILE A 55 6.56 -6.55 -3.37
N LEU A 56 6.42 -5.69 -4.38
CA LEU A 56 6.66 -6.07 -5.78
C LEU A 56 8.13 -6.37 -6.10
N SER A 57 9.10 -5.89 -5.31
CA SER A 57 10.50 -6.28 -5.49
C SER A 57 10.82 -7.62 -4.85
N ALA A 58 10.05 -8.02 -3.83
CA ALA A 58 10.26 -9.29 -3.14
C ALA A 58 9.61 -10.47 -3.86
N VAL A 59 8.55 -10.20 -4.63
CA VAL A 59 7.89 -11.19 -5.48
C VAL A 59 7.91 -10.75 -6.94
N GLU A 60 8.42 -11.59 -7.83
CA GLU A 60 8.44 -11.30 -9.27
C GLU A 60 7.02 -11.41 -9.84
N MET A 61 6.31 -10.29 -9.88
CA MET A 61 4.90 -10.24 -10.28
C MET A 61 4.73 -10.08 -11.79
N PRO A 62 3.84 -10.87 -12.44
CA PRO A 62 3.57 -10.77 -13.87
C PRO A 62 2.66 -9.57 -14.18
N LEU A 63 3.14 -8.35 -13.95
CA LEU A 63 2.37 -7.12 -14.11
C LEU A 63 2.45 -6.58 -15.53
N THR A 64 1.35 -6.01 -16.01
CA THR A 64 1.35 -5.25 -17.28
C THR A 64 2.25 -4.02 -17.17
N ASP A 65 3.06 -3.77 -18.20
CA ASP A 65 4.00 -2.64 -18.24
C ASP A 65 3.56 -1.47 -19.13
N SER A 66 2.26 -1.28 -19.31
CA SER A 66 1.75 -0.12 -20.04
C SER A 66 2.15 1.18 -19.33
N LEU A 67 2.29 2.27 -20.09
CA LEU A 67 2.67 3.59 -19.55
C LEU A 67 1.75 4.03 -18.40
N TRP A 68 0.46 3.74 -18.52
CA TRP A 68 -0.52 4.00 -17.46
C TRP A 68 -0.23 3.20 -16.19
N GLN A 69 0.04 1.90 -16.30
CA GLN A 69 0.37 1.06 -15.14
C GLN A 69 1.67 1.50 -14.48
N ARG A 70 2.67 1.89 -15.26
CA ARG A 70 3.93 2.47 -14.74
C ARG A 70 3.70 3.76 -13.97
N ALA A 71 2.91 4.68 -14.52
CA ALA A 71 2.57 5.94 -13.84
C ALA A 71 1.76 5.68 -12.56
N LEU A 72 0.80 4.75 -12.60
CA LEU A 72 -0.01 4.37 -11.45
C LEU A 72 0.84 3.78 -10.32
N ARG A 73 1.78 2.87 -10.64
CA ARG A 73 2.72 2.31 -9.64
C ARG A 73 3.58 3.38 -8.98
N LYS A 74 4.07 4.37 -9.76
CA LYS A 74 4.81 5.52 -9.19
C LYS A 74 3.95 6.36 -8.25
N LEU A 75 2.69 6.62 -8.63
CA LEU A 75 1.76 7.34 -7.78
C LEU A 75 1.47 6.58 -6.47
N TYR A 76 1.33 5.26 -6.54
CA TYR A 76 1.16 4.43 -5.35
C TYR A 76 2.38 4.47 -4.45
N ALA A 77 3.59 4.34 -5.00
CA ALA A 77 4.82 4.47 -4.23
C ALA A 77 4.92 5.83 -3.51
N PHE A 78 4.59 6.92 -4.20
CA PHE A 78 4.56 8.26 -3.59
C PHE A 78 3.54 8.36 -2.45
N LYS A 79 2.34 7.80 -2.63
CA LYS A 79 1.30 7.80 -1.59
C LYS A 79 1.68 6.96 -0.38
N ASP A 80 2.26 5.79 -0.60
CA ASP A 80 2.71 4.90 0.47
C ASP A 80 3.80 5.58 1.31
N GLN A 81 4.76 6.26 0.66
CA GLN A 81 5.79 7.04 1.34
C GLN A 81 5.17 8.13 2.23
N ASN A 82 4.22 8.91 1.72
CA ASN A 82 3.54 9.93 2.51
C ASN A 82 2.78 9.35 3.70
N ILE A 83 2.18 8.17 3.55
CA ILE A 83 1.50 7.48 4.65
C ILE A 83 2.52 7.03 5.70
N ALA A 84 3.63 6.42 5.29
CA ALA A 84 4.70 6.00 6.19
C ALA A 84 5.30 7.18 6.96
N ASP A 85 5.55 8.30 6.28
CA ASP A 85 6.10 9.51 6.90
C ASP A 85 5.09 10.15 7.87
N GLY A 86 3.80 10.19 7.49
CA GLY A 86 2.73 10.64 8.37
C GLY A 86 2.52 9.74 9.59
N ALA A 87 2.70 8.42 9.44
CA ALA A 87 2.62 7.47 10.54
C ALA A 87 3.78 7.63 11.55
N ARG A 88 4.96 8.02 11.07
CA ARG A 88 6.14 8.34 11.91
C ARG A 88 6.10 9.74 12.49
N HIS A 89 5.23 10.62 11.97
CA HIS A 89 5.19 12.01 12.39
C HIS A 89 4.64 12.14 13.81
N GLU A 90 5.52 12.50 14.74
CA GLU A 90 5.11 12.96 16.07
C GLU A 90 4.95 14.49 16.04
N PRO A 91 3.76 15.03 16.34
CA PRO A 91 3.55 16.46 16.33
C PRO A 91 4.37 17.12 17.43
N HIS A 92 5.35 17.94 17.04
CA HIS A 92 6.11 18.76 17.97
C HIS A 92 5.18 19.75 18.71
N CYS A 93 5.54 20.14 19.93
CA CYS A 93 4.67 20.90 20.86
C CYS A 93 4.07 22.20 20.29
N CYS A 94 4.66 22.80 19.27
CA CYS A 94 4.18 24.00 18.60
C CYS A 94 3.02 23.76 17.60
N ASN A 95 2.73 22.49 17.26
CA ASN A 95 1.62 22.08 16.39
C ASN A 95 0.54 21.30 17.15
N LYS A 96 0.55 21.35 18.49
CA LYS A 96 -0.56 20.82 19.29
C LYS A 96 -1.78 21.71 19.07
N ILE A 97 -2.86 21.12 18.56
CA ILE A 97 -4.17 21.78 18.47
C ILE A 97 -4.49 22.30 19.86
N GLN A 98 -4.52 23.64 20.01
CA GLN A 98 -4.91 24.24 21.28
C GLN A 98 -6.39 23.96 21.48
N THR A 99 -6.74 23.28 22.57
CA THR A 99 -8.13 23.12 22.98
C THR A 99 -8.72 24.51 23.22
N PRO A 100 -9.90 24.84 22.67
CA PRO A 100 -10.52 26.13 22.93
C PRO A 100 -10.75 26.29 24.45
N ARG A 101 -10.33 27.44 24.97
CA ARG A 101 -10.57 27.82 26.37
C ARG A 101 -12.08 27.90 26.58
N ARG A 102 -12.64 27.09 27.49
CA ARG A 102 -14.02 27.26 27.94
C ARG A 102 -14.06 28.51 28.83
N GLU A 103 -14.87 29.48 28.43
CA GLU A 103 -15.27 30.62 29.27
C GLU A 103 -16.30 30.18 30.30
#